data_AF-A0A0A0LBF7-F1
#
_entry.id   AF-A0A0A0LBF7-F1
#
_cell.length_a   1.000
_cell.length_b   1.000
_cell.length_c   1.000
_cell.angle_alpha   90.00
_cell.angle_beta   90.00
_cell.angle_gamma   90.00
#
_symmetry.space_group_name_H-M   'P 1'
#
loop_
_entity.id
_entity.type
_entity.pdbx_description
1 polymer ?
#
loop_
_entity_poly.entity_id
_entity_poly.type
_entity_poly.pdbx_seq_one_letter_code
_entity_poly.pdbx_strand_id
1 'polypeptide(L)'
;MGSQGRDGEGFPAVDVERELNPGDNKHVEVDPVSSQVATSLEAKEHEKRKAAEDERKRAKKKKEAMQTLKTTFIVSGIIAAVAVAAFAIVKKLREN
;
A
#
# COMPACT_ATOMS: atom_id res chain seq x y z
N MET A 1 30.44 -9.89 -55.38
CA MET A 1 29.37 -9.09 -56.03
C MET A 1 28.27 -8.97 -54.99
N GLY A 2 28.04 -7.86 -54.30
CA GLY A 2 28.12 -6.48 -54.73
C GLY A 2 26.70 -6.00 -55.04
N SER A 3 25.97 -5.52 -54.03
CA SER A 3 24.96 -4.48 -54.20
C SER A 3 24.56 -3.91 -52.84
N GLN A 4 25.23 -2.81 -52.49
CA GLN A 4 24.63 -1.74 -51.70
C GLN A 4 23.32 -1.31 -52.39
N GLY A 5 22.26 -1.11 -51.62
CA GLY A 5 20.94 -0.81 -52.15
C GLY A 5 20.10 0.03 -51.19
N ARG A 6 20.40 1.33 -51.20
CA ARG A 6 19.49 2.47 -51.04
C ARG A 6 18.47 2.42 -49.89
N ASP A 7 18.82 3.22 -48.89
CA ASP A 7 17.92 3.77 -47.88
C ASP A 7 16.87 4.68 -48.58
N GLY A 8 15.57 4.53 -48.26
CA GLY A 8 14.77 5.73 -48.04
C GLY A 8 13.32 5.89 -48.52
N GLU A 9 12.63 4.99 -49.24
CA GLU A 9 11.26 5.36 -49.72
C GLU A 9 10.25 4.23 -50.00
N GLY A 10 10.51 3.00 -49.55
CA GLY A 10 9.57 1.88 -49.69
C GLY A 10 9.03 1.41 -48.34
N PHE A 11 7.80 0.90 -48.32
CA PHE A 11 7.31 0.13 -47.18
C PHE A 11 8.32 -0.98 -46.85
N PRO A 12 8.61 -1.23 -45.56
CA PRO A 12 9.53 -2.28 -45.18
C PRO A 12 9.07 -3.61 -45.78
N ALA A 13 10.02 -4.40 -46.29
CA ALA A 13 9.71 -5.71 -46.82
C ALA A 13 9.05 -6.55 -45.72
N VAL A 14 7.81 -6.97 -45.97
CA VAL A 14 7.05 -7.79 -45.03
C VAL A 14 7.55 -9.23 -45.10
N ASP A 15 7.83 -9.81 -43.94
CA ASP A 15 8.26 -11.20 -43.82
C ASP A 15 7.02 -12.12 -43.79
N VAL A 16 6.63 -12.56 -44.98
CA VAL A 16 5.38 -13.32 -45.21
C VAL A 16 5.38 -14.67 -44.48
N GLU A 17 6.53 -15.34 -44.40
CA GLU A 17 6.66 -16.62 -43.70
C GLU A 17 6.45 -16.46 -42.19
N ARG A 18 6.98 -15.36 -41.67
CA ARG A 18 6.83 -14.96 -40.28
C ARG A 18 5.37 -14.61 -39.96
N GLU A 19 4.68 -13.88 -40.82
CA GLU A 19 3.27 -13.52 -40.60
C GLU A 19 2.29 -14.71 -40.76
N LEU A 20 2.57 -15.63 -41.69
CA LEU A 20 1.74 -16.83 -41.91
C LEU A 20 1.86 -17.85 -40.77
N ASN A 21 2.97 -17.85 -40.04
CA ASN A 21 3.23 -18.78 -38.93
C ASN A 21 3.44 -18.01 -37.61
N PRO A 22 2.37 -17.43 -37.03
CA PRO A 22 2.47 -16.65 -35.80
C PRO A 22 2.98 -17.46 -34.59
N GLY A 23 2.86 -18.80 -34.63
CA GLY A 23 3.38 -19.70 -33.59
C GLY A 23 4.91 -19.78 -33.52
N ASP A 24 5.62 -19.49 -34.62
CA ASP A 24 7.08 -19.49 -34.70
C ASP A 24 7.68 -18.14 -34.28
N ASN A 25 6.84 -17.12 -34.09
CA ASN A 25 7.22 -15.80 -33.60
C ASN A 25 7.36 -15.75 -32.09
N LYS A 26 8.52 -16.17 -31.61
CA LYS A 26 8.83 -16.14 -30.17
C LYS A 26 9.30 -14.77 -29.67
N HIS A 27 9.68 -13.87 -30.58
CA HIS A 27 10.12 -12.51 -30.25
C HIS A 27 9.17 -11.49 -30.86
N VAL A 28 8.29 -10.96 -30.02
CA VAL A 28 7.55 -9.73 -30.31
C VAL A 28 8.44 -8.57 -29.85
N GLU A 29 8.94 -7.77 -30.78
CA GLU A 29 9.62 -6.51 -30.45
C GLU A 29 8.57 -5.53 -29.92
N VAL A 30 8.40 -5.52 -28.60
CA VAL A 30 7.66 -4.45 -27.92
C VAL A 30 8.55 -3.22 -27.86
N ASP A 31 7.99 -2.08 -28.24
CA ASP A 31 8.68 -0.79 -28.12
C ASP A 31 9.17 -0.58 -26.67
N PRO A 32 10.48 -0.38 -26.45
CA PRO A 32 11.05 -0.24 -25.11
C PRO A 32 10.43 0.89 -24.29
N VAL A 33 9.88 1.93 -24.95
CA VAL A 33 9.17 3.03 -24.27
C VAL A 33 7.89 2.51 -23.60
N SER A 34 7.15 1.63 -24.27
CA SER A 34 5.90 1.06 -23.74
C SER A 34 6.13 0.16 -22.51
N SER A 35 7.21 -0.61 -22.47
CA SER A 35 7.60 -1.42 -21.29
C SER A 35 8.01 -0.57 -20.08
N GLN A 36 8.67 0.56 -20.30
CA GLN A 36 9.01 1.48 -19.21
C GLN A 36 7.75 2.16 -18.63
N VAL A 37 6.76 2.47 -19.46
CA VAL A 37 5.52 3.10 -18.98
C VAL A 37 4.70 2.11 -18.18
N ALA A 38 4.58 0.86 -18.62
CA ALA A 38 3.87 -0.20 -17.90
C ALA A 38 4.49 -0.45 -16.51
N THR A 39 5.81 -0.65 -16.44
CA THR A 39 6.53 -0.87 -15.18
C THR A 39 6.46 0.33 -14.24
N SER A 40 6.50 1.56 -14.77
CA SER A 40 6.32 2.79 -13.97
C SER A 40 4.91 2.91 -13.39
N LEU A 41 3.89 2.48 -14.14
CA LEU A 41 2.50 2.54 -13.72
C LEU A 41 2.21 1.52 -12.60
N GLU A 42 2.71 0.29 -12.74
CA GLU A 42 2.65 -0.74 -11.71
C GLU A 42 3.38 -0.32 -10.42
N ALA A 43 4.57 0.28 -10.55
CA ALA A 43 5.33 0.78 -9.40
C ALA A 43 4.56 1.89 -8.66
N LYS A 44 3.95 2.84 -9.39
CA LYS A 44 3.13 3.91 -8.81
C LYS A 44 1.87 3.37 -8.14
N GLU A 45 1.19 2.38 -8.72
CA GLU A 45 0.01 1.76 -8.10
C GLU A 45 0.37 1.02 -6.81
N HIS A 46 1.48 0.29 -6.81
CA HIS A 46 1.95 -0.42 -5.63
C HIS A 46 2.33 0.54 -4.49
N GLU A 47 2.99 1.65 -4.82
CA GLU A 47 3.32 2.71 -3.85
C GLU A 47 2.05 3.34 -3.24
N LYS A 48 1.05 3.65 -4.07
CA LYS A 48 -0.24 4.19 -3.60
C LYS A 48 -0.96 3.22 -2.66
N ARG A 49 -0.96 1.92 -2.99
CA ARG A 49 -1.58 0.89 -2.13
C ARG A 49 -0.87 0.78 -0.79
N LYS A 50 0.48 0.80 -0.78
CA LYS A 50 1.27 0.80 0.45
C LYS A 50 1.02 2.04 1.31
N ALA A 51 1.02 3.23 0.70
CA ALA A 51 0.74 4.47 1.40
C ALA A 51 -0.66 4.46 2.06
N ALA A 52 -1.68 3.99 1.34
CA ALA A 52 -3.03 3.85 1.87
C ALA A 52 -3.12 2.82 3.01
N GLU A 53 -2.42 1.69 2.90
CA GLU A 53 -2.36 0.68 3.96
C GLU A 53 -1.68 1.21 5.22
N ASP A 54 -0.56 1.91 5.07
CA ASP A 54 0.19 2.50 6.17
C ASP A 54 -0.61 3.60 6.88
N GLU A 55 -1.33 4.44 6.14
CA GLU A 55 -2.24 5.43 6.71
C GLU A 55 -3.35 4.75 7.52
N ARG A 56 -3.97 3.70 6.97
CA ARG A 56 -5.00 2.92 7.67
C ARG A 56 -4.47 2.27 8.94
N LYS A 57 -3.25 1.71 8.91
CA LYS A 57 -2.58 1.14 10.10
C LYS A 57 -2.33 2.21 11.15
N ARG A 58 -1.82 3.38 10.76
CA ARG A 58 -1.60 4.51 11.68
C ARG A 58 -2.90 5.00 12.30
N ALA A 59 -3.98 5.12 11.52
CA ALA A 59 -5.28 5.53 12.02
C ALA A 59 -5.86 4.53 13.03
N LYS A 60 -5.73 3.22 12.77
CA LYS A 60 -6.14 2.17 13.71
C LYS A 60 -5.37 2.25 15.04
N LYS A 61 -4.04 2.35 14.98
CA LYS A 61 -3.19 2.49 16.17
C LYS A 61 -3.56 3.71 17.02
N LYS A 62 -3.83 4.85 16.38
CA LYS A 62 -4.28 6.07 17.08
C LYS A 62 -5.64 5.86 17.78
N LYS A 63 -6.61 5.23 17.10
CA LYS A 63 -7.92 4.93 17.69
C LYS A 63 -7.81 4.01 18.90
N GLU A 64 -7.01 2.95 18.78
CA GLU A 64 -6.77 1.99 19.86
C GLU A 64 -6.11 2.67 21.07
N ALA A 65 -5.07 3.48 20.85
CA ALA A 65 -4.42 4.24 21.91
C ALA A 65 -5.39 5.20 22.63
N MET A 66 -6.25 5.90 21.88
CA MET A 66 -7.26 6.77 22.47
C MET A 66 -8.33 6.00 23.26
N GLN A 67 -8.73 4.81 22.80
CA GLN A 67 -9.67 3.95 23.52
C GLN A 67 -9.05 3.45 24.82
N THR A 68 -7.80 2.96 24.79
CA THR A 68 -7.08 2.53 25.99
C THR A 68 -6.96 3.68 26.98
N LEU A 69 -6.61 4.89 26.53
CA LEU A 69 -6.52 6.05 27.41
C LEU A 69 -7.86 6.38 28.08
N LYS A 70 -8.97 6.37 27.33
CA LYS A 70 -10.32 6.60 27.89
C LYS A 70 -10.68 5.54 28.93
N THR A 71 -10.44 4.27 28.64
CA THR A 71 -10.71 3.17 29.57
C THR A 71 -9.89 3.29 30.85
N THR A 72 -8.60 3.63 30.74
CA THR A 72 -7.73 3.83 31.90
C THR A 72 -8.23 4.93 32.81
N PHE A 73 -8.68 6.07 32.26
CA PHE A 73 -9.24 7.16 33.07
C PHE A 73 -10.52 6.73 33.81
N ILE A 74 -11.41 5.99 33.16
CA ILE A 74 -12.64 5.48 33.79
C ILE A 74 -12.30 4.53 34.94
N VAL A 75 -11.43 3.55 34.70
CA VAL A 75 -11.03 2.57 35.72
C VAL A 75 -10.31 3.26 36.88
N SER A 76 -9.41 4.20 36.60
CA SER A 76 -8.72 5.00 37.62
C SER A 76 -9.70 5.80 38.49
N GLY A 77 -10.71 6.42 37.87
CA GLY A 77 -11.75 7.16 38.60
C GLY A 77 -12.56 6.28 39.56
N ILE A 78 -12.93 5.06 39.13
CA ILE A 78 -13.67 4.11 39.97
C ILE A 78 -12.82 3.72 41.20
N ILE A 79 -11.54 3.39 41.00
CA ILE A 79 -10.65 2.99 42.10
C ILE A 79 -10.49 4.14 43.10
N ALA A 80 -10.29 5.37 42.62
CA ALA A 80 -10.19 6.54 43.48
C ALA A 80 -11.48 6.77 44.30
N ALA A 81 -12.65 6.65 43.67
CA ALA A 81 -13.94 6.78 44.34
C ALA A 81 -14.15 5.71 45.44
N VAL A 82 -13.80 4.45 45.15
CA VAL A 82 -13.86 3.36 46.13
C VAL A 82 -12.93 3.62 47.30
N ALA A 83 -11.70 4.09 47.05
CA ALA A 83 -10.74 4.41 48.11
C ALA A 83 -11.26 5.54 49.02
N VAL A 84 -11.86 6.59 48.44
CA VAL A 84 -12.46 7.69 49.21
C VAL A 84 -13.65 7.20 50.05
N ALA A 85 -14.52 6.37 49.48
CA ALA A 85 -15.67 5.82 50.20
C ALA A 85 -15.24 4.93 51.37
N ALA A 86 -14.28 4.02 51.14
CA ALA A 86 -13.72 3.17 52.18
C ALA A 86 -13.05 4.00 53.29
N PHE A 87 -12.28 5.03 52.91
CA PHE A 87 -11.64 5.93 53.86
C PHE A 87 -12.65 6.69 54.71
N ALA A 88 -13.75 7.16 54.11
CA ALA A 88 -14.82 7.85 54.83
C ALA A 88 -15.51 6.93 55.86
N ILE A 89 -15.78 5.67 55.50
CA ILE A 89 -16.36 4.67 56.41
C ILE A 89 -15.40 4.39 57.58
N VAL A 90 -14.13 4.12 57.30
CA VAL A 90 -13.13 3.83 58.33
C VAL A 90 -12.90 5.03 59.25
N LYS A 91 -12.85 6.25 58.69
CA LYS A 91 -12.74 7.47 59.50
C LYS A 91 -13.94 7.62 60.44
N LYS A 92 -15.17 7.38 59.95
CA LYS A 92 -16.38 7.49 60.77
C LYS A 92 -16.47 6.44 61.87
N LEU A 93 -15.90 5.24 61.66
CA LEU A 93 -15.82 4.19 62.69
C LEU A 93 -14.76 4.48 63.77
N ARG A 94 -13.69 5.21 63.43
CA ARG A 94 -12.58 5.50 64.36
C ARG A 94 -12.82 6.76 65.21
N GLU A 95 -13.71 7.64 64.76
CA GLU A 95 -14.09 8.87 65.47
C GLU A 95 -15.26 8.65 66.45
N ASN A 96 -15.76 7.42 66.55
CA ASN A 96 -16.87 7.01 67.40
C ASN A 96 -16.43 6.11 68.57
#